data_AF-A0A9E0KGN7-F1
#
_entry.id   AF-A0A9E0KGN7-F1
#
_cell.length_a   1.000
_cell.length_b   1.000
_cell.length_c   1.000
_cell.angle_alpha   90.00
_cell.angle_beta   90.00
_cell.angle_gamma   90.00
#
_symmetry.space_group_name_H-M   'P 1'
#
loop_
_entity.id
_entity.type
_entity.pdbx_description
1 polymer ?
#
loop_
_entity_poly.entity_id
_entity_poly.type
_entity_poly.pdbx_seq_one_letter_code
_entity_poly.pdbx_strand_id
1 'polypeptide(L)'
;MNEQPYFRYFVYLAYNGSSYHGWQIQPNGISVQEVLEKSFSTLLKQPIAITGAGRTDTGVHANMMVAHFDTHTAIDDCTRLIGKLNAFLPQSIAIFAIKQVQPTA
;
A
#
# COMPACT_ATOMS: atom_id res chain seq x y z
N MET A 1 9.33 26.70 -2.39
CA MET A 1 9.80 25.30 -2.34
C MET A 1 9.29 24.65 -3.60
N ASN A 2 10.18 24.25 -4.52
CA ASN A 2 9.76 23.51 -5.70
C ASN A 2 9.49 22.08 -5.24
N GLU A 3 8.23 21.68 -5.19
CA GLU A 3 7.89 20.27 -5.01
C GLU A 3 8.45 19.52 -6.23
N GLN A 4 9.28 18.51 -5.96
CA GLN A 4 9.70 17.58 -7.00
C GLN A 4 8.44 16.93 -7.58
N PRO A 5 8.35 16.77 -8.92
CA PRO A 5 7.21 16.10 -9.51
C PRO A 5 7.10 14.68 -8.95
N TYR A 6 5.88 14.28 -8.59
CA TYR A 6 5.57 12.94 -8.09
C TYR A 6 4.47 12.31 -8.94
N PHE A 7 4.44 10.98 -8.91
CA PHE A 7 3.42 10.16 -9.53
C PHE A 7 2.56 9.54 -8.44
N ARG A 8 1.24 9.69 -8.57
CA ARG A 8 0.27 9.05 -7.68
C ARG A 8 -0.23 7.75 -8.27
N TYR A 9 -0.35 6.74 -7.42
CA TYR A 9 -0.91 5.45 -7.77
C TYR A 9 -1.97 5.03 -6.78
N PHE A 10 -3.07 4.48 -7.29
CA PHE A 10 -4.02 3.70 -6.49
C PHE A 10 -3.56 2.24 -6.41
N VAL A 11 -3.73 1.66 -5.24
CA VAL A 11 -3.50 0.24 -4.94
C VAL A 11 -4.81 -0.36 -4.49
N TYR A 12 -5.23 -1.42 -5.18
CA TYR A 12 -6.42 -2.19 -4.86
C TYR A 12 -5.99 -3.48 -4.21
N LEU A 13 -6.47 -3.75 -3.00
CA LEU A 13 -6.01 -4.86 -2.21
C LEU A 13 -7.12 -5.49 -1.37
N ALA A 14 -6.89 -6.72 -0.93
CA ALA A 14 -7.63 -7.36 0.14
C ALA A 14 -6.68 -7.75 1.27
N TYR A 15 -7.23 -7.91 2.46
CA TYR A 15 -6.48 -8.51 3.55
C TYR A 15 -7.38 -9.23 4.56
N ASN A 16 -6.80 -10.26 5.16
CA ASN A 16 -7.30 -10.90 6.36
C ASN A 16 -6.76 -10.17 7.59
N GLY A 17 -7.62 -9.45 8.31
CA GLY A 17 -7.31 -8.66 9.49
C GLY A 17 -6.89 -9.43 10.75
N SER A 18 -7.06 -10.76 10.83
CA SER A 18 -6.90 -11.52 12.08
C SER A 18 -5.58 -11.29 12.81
N SER A 19 -4.49 -11.08 12.07
CA SER A 19 -3.14 -10.89 12.63
C SER A 19 -2.74 -9.41 12.80
N TYR A 20 -3.65 -8.48 12.52
CA TYR A 20 -3.36 -7.05 12.46
C TYR A 20 -4.19 -6.27 13.47
N HIS A 21 -3.55 -5.26 14.07
CA HIS A 21 -4.19 -4.29 14.95
C HIS A 21 -4.85 -3.16 14.14
N GLY A 22 -5.61 -3.55 13.12
CA GLY A 22 -6.32 -2.65 12.22
C GLY A 22 -5.49 -2.18 11.04
N TRP A 23 -6.07 -1.25 10.29
CA TRP A 23 -5.44 -0.65 9.12
C TRP A 23 -4.24 0.21 9.49
N GLN A 24 -4.42 1.15 10.41
CA GLN A 24 -3.51 2.27 10.63
C GLN A 24 -2.32 1.89 11.52
N ILE A 25 -1.14 2.45 11.22
CA ILE A 25 0.05 2.35 12.07
C ILE A 25 -0.26 2.88 13.47
N GLN A 26 0.02 2.07 14.48
CA GLN A 26 -0.11 2.44 15.88
C GLN A 26 0.98 1.75 16.73
N PRO A 27 1.36 2.31 17.90
CA PRO A 27 2.47 1.77 18.70
C PRO A 27 2.27 0.34 19.23
N ASN A 28 1.01 -0.10 19.35
CA ASN A 28 0.64 -1.28 20.14
C ASN A 28 0.48 -2.57 19.32
N GLY A 29 0.91 -2.59 18.05
CA GLY A 29 0.89 -3.80 17.26
C GLY A 29 1.03 -3.58 15.76
N ILE A 30 1.31 -4.66 15.04
CA ILE A 30 1.48 -4.62 13.59
C ILE A 30 0.16 -4.25 12.90
N SER A 31 0.24 -3.32 11.96
CA SER A 31 -0.92 -2.88 11.15
C SER A 31 -0.76 -3.26 9.69
N VAL A 32 -1.87 -3.23 8.94
CA VAL A 32 -1.83 -3.47 7.48
C VAL A 32 -1.02 -2.38 6.77
N GLN A 33 -1.21 -1.12 7.14
CA GLN A 33 -0.48 0.01 6.58
C GLN A 33 1.03 -0.15 6.80
N GLU A 34 1.47 -0.53 8.00
CA GLU A 34 2.90 -0.75 8.29
C GLU A 34 3.54 -1.77 7.35
N VAL A 35 2.86 -2.91 7.15
CA VAL A 35 3.36 -4.00 6.30
C VAL A 35 3.43 -3.55 4.85
N LEU A 36 2.41 -2.83 4.37
CA LEU A 36 2.42 -2.28 3.02
C LEU A 36 3.53 -1.25 2.85
N GLU A 37 3.66 -0.26 3.72
CA GLU A 37 4.68 0.79 3.61
C GLU A 37 6.09 0.20 3.62
N LYS A 38 6.38 -0.77 4.50
CA LYS A 38 7.67 -1.48 4.50
C LYS A 38 7.93 -2.23 3.20
N SER A 39 6.92 -2.93 2.69
CA SER A 39 7.05 -3.74 1.46
C SER A 39 7.25 -2.87 0.23
N PHE A 40 6.43 -1.83 0.06
CA PHE A 40 6.56 -0.86 -1.02
C PHE A 40 7.89 -0.12 -0.94
N SER A 41 8.28 0.35 0.25
CA SER A 41 9.55 1.07 0.42
C SER A 41 10.76 0.22 0.06
N THR A 42 10.73 -1.06 0.45
CA THR A 42 11.80 -2.01 0.13
C THR A 42 11.91 -2.25 -1.38
N LEU A 43 10.79 -2.49 -2.06
CA LEU A 43 10.80 -2.82 -3.49
C LEU A 43 11.04 -1.60 -4.39
N LEU A 44 10.55 -0.42 -3.98
CA LEU A 44 10.75 0.84 -4.71
C LEU A 44 12.03 1.58 -4.30
N LYS A 45 12.76 1.06 -3.29
CA LYS A 45 14.06 1.58 -2.81
C LYS A 45 14.01 3.05 -2.40
N GLN A 46 12.88 3.48 -1.86
CA GLN A 46 12.68 4.83 -1.30
C GLN A 46 11.59 4.74 -0.23
N PRO A 47 11.50 5.69 0.72
CA PRO A 47 10.37 5.73 1.65
C PRO A 47 9.04 5.92 0.90
N ILE A 48 8.07 5.06 1.17
CA ILE A 48 6.72 5.11 0.62
C ILE A 48 5.72 5.17 1.78
N ALA A 49 4.97 6.26 1.85
CA ALA A 49 3.81 6.40 2.72
C ALA A 49 2.54 5.99 1.96
N ILE A 50 1.61 5.31 2.64
CA ILE A 50 0.38 4.79 2.04
C ILE A 50 -0.82 5.31 2.80
N THR A 51 -1.77 5.93 2.09
CA THR A 51 -3.02 6.41 2.65
C THR A 51 -4.17 5.53 2.19
N GLY A 52 -4.85 4.86 3.12
CA GLY A 52 -6.06 4.08 2.83
C GLY A 52 -7.29 4.97 2.60
N ALA A 53 -8.24 4.50 1.79
CA ALA A 53 -9.54 5.14 1.59
C ALA A 53 -10.41 5.14 2.87
N GLY A 54 -10.09 4.27 3.83
CA GLY A 54 -10.72 4.21 5.12
C GLY A 54 -9.84 3.50 6.15
N ARG A 55 -10.30 3.49 7.39
CA ARG A 55 -9.70 2.74 8.49
C ARG A 55 -10.54 1.51 8.80
N THR A 56 -9.89 0.50 9.34
CA THR A 56 -10.54 -0.69 9.92
C THR A 56 -9.95 -0.96 11.29
N ASP A 57 -10.78 -1.47 12.18
CA ASP A 57 -10.37 -1.84 13.53
C ASP A 57 -9.60 -3.17 13.56
N THR A 58 -8.98 -3.46 14.70
CA THR A 58 -8.28 -4.73 14.95
C THR A 58 -9.11 -5.94 14.55
N GLY A 59 -8.50 -6.86 13.80
CA GLY A 59 -9.14 -8.10 13.36
C GLY A 59 -10.09 -7.97 12.16
N VAL A 60 -10.51 -6.76 11.77
CA VAL A 60 -11.45 -6.57 10.66
C VAL A 60 -10.80 -6.89 9.32
N HIS A 61 -11.50 -7.66 8.48
CA HIS A 61 -11.05 -8.01 7.14
C HIS A 61 -11.53 -6.99 6.09
N ALA A 62 -10.85 -6.93 4.95
CA ALA A 62 -11.33 -6.21 3.78
C ALA A 62 -11.18 -7.07 2.53
N ASN A 63 -12.30 -7.34 1.84
CA ASN A 63 -12.28 -7.97 0.51
C ASN A 63 -11.87 -6.99 -0.59
N MET A 64 -12.03 -5.69 -0.33
CA MET A 64 -11.60 -4.62 -1.22
C MET A 64 -11.32 -3.37 -0.38
N MET A 65 -10.06 -2.98 -0.30
CA MET A 65 -9.59 -1.70 0.16
C MET A 65 -8.91 -1.00 -1.02
N VAL A 66 -9.10 0.31 -1.12
CA VAL A 66 -8.33 1.16 -2.01
C VAL A 66 -7.40 2.00 -1.15
N ALA A 67 -6.16 2.13 -1.56
CA ALA A 67 -5.20 3.05 -0.95
C ALA A 67 -4.48 3.81 -2.06
N HIS A 68 -3.79 4.89 -1.72
CA HIS A 68 -2.89 5.57 -2.63
C HIS A 68 -1.51 5.77 -2.02
N PHE A 69 -0.53 5.90 -2.89
CA PHE A 69 0.83 6.31 -2.56
C PHE A 69 1.40 7.18 -3.67
N ASP A 70 2.40 7.98 -3.28
CA ASP A 70 3.15 8.85 -4.17
C ASP A 70 4.61 8.37 -4.28
N THR A 71 5.21 8.55 -5.45
CA THR A 71 6.61 8.20 -5.73
C THR A 71 7.23 9.20 -6.69
N HIS A 72 8.51 9.50 -6.53
CA HIS A 72 9.26 10.37 -7.47
C HIS A 72 9.72 9.63 -8.73
N THR A 73 9.61 8.29 -8.72
CA THR A 73 9.99 7.43 -9.83
C THR A 73 8.74 6.82 -10.43
N ALA A 74 8.55 6.97 -11.75
CA ALA A 74 7.48 6.32 -12.48
C ALA A 74 7.64 4.79 -12.43
N ILE A 75 6.51 4.09 -12.34
CA ILE A 75 6.47 2.63 -12.37
C ILE A 75 6.12 2.19 -13.79
N ASP A 76 7.12 1.73 -14.54
CA ASP A 76 6.96 1.32 -15.94
C ASP A 76 6.09 0.06 -16.10
N ASP A 77 6.16 -0.86 -15.14
CA ASP A 77 5.42 -2.13 -15.16
C ASP A 77 4.77 -2.42 -13.80
N CYS A 78 3.53 -1.96 -13.67
CA CYS A 78 2.72 -2.19 -12.48
C CYS A 78 2.42 -3.68 -12.26
N THR A 79 2.25 -4.48 -13.32
CA THR A 79 1.95 -5.91 -13.20
C THR A 79 3.13 -6.66 -12.57
N ARG A 80 4.35 -6.36 -13.01
CA ARG A 80 5.57 -6.93 -12.41
C ARG A 80 5.75 -6.48 -10.97
N LEU A 81 5.44 -5.22 -10.64
CA LEU A 81 5.48 -4.74 -9.27
C LEU A 81 4.49 -5.49 -8.38
N ILE A 82 3.24 -5.68 -8.83
CA ILE A 82 2.22 -6.47 -8.11
C ILE A 82 2.73 -7.89 -7.84
N GLY A 83 3.30 -8.56 -8.85
CA GLY A 83 3.85 -9.91 -8.69
C GLY A 83 4.96 -9.97 -7.63
N LYS A 84 5.87 -8.99 -7.61
CA LYS A 84 6.91 -8.89 -6.58
C LYS A 84 6.34 -8.59 -5.20
N LEU A 85 5.38 -7.67 -5.10
CA LEU A 85 4.74 -7.32 -3.84
C LEU A 85 4.00 -8.51 -3.25
N ASN A 86 3.17 -9.21 -4.03
CA ASN A 86 2.46 -10.39 -3.55
C ASN A 86 3.40 -11.56 -3.19
N ALA A 87 4.59 -11.63 -3.78
CA ALA A 87 5.62 -12.60 -3.37
C ALA A 87 6.34 -12.20 -2.07
N PHE A 88 6.36 -10.91 -1.73
CA PHE A 88 7.05 -10.36 -0.56
C PHE A 88 6.11 -10.19 0.65
N LEU A 89 4.84 -9.89 0.39
CA LEU A 89 3.81 -9.68 1.39
C LEU A 89 3.42 -11.00 2.09
N PRO A 90 2.98 -10.96 3.36
CA PRO A 90 2.32 -12.09 3.98
C PRO A 90 1.09 -12.53 3.17
N GLN A 91 0.79 -13.83 3.15
CA GLN A 91 -0.37 -14.39 2.42
C GLN A 91 -1.71 -13.78 2.86
N SER A 92 -1.77 -13.17 4.04
CA SER A 92 -2.92 -12.42 4.56
C SER A 92 -3.17 -11.08 3.85
N ILE A 93 -2.32 -10.63 2.92
CA ILE A 93 -2.52 -9.41 2.13
C ILE A 93 -2.30 -9.75 0.65
N ALA A 94 -3.23 -9.35 -0.21
CA ALA A 94 -3.12 -9.54 -1.65
C ALA A 94 -3.41 -8.23 -2.38
N ILE A 95 -2.55 -7.87 -3.33
CA ILE A 95 -2.74 -6.73 -4.23
C ILE A 95 -3.27 -7.24 -5.57
N PHE A 96 -4.36 -6.63 -6.02
CA PHE A 96 -5.02 -6.96 -7.28
C PHE A 96 -4.61 -6.05 -8.42
N ALA A 97 -4.43 -4.76 -8.12
CA ALA A 97 -4.10 -3.76 -9.13
C ALA A 97 -3.32 -2.59 -8.54
N ILE A 98 -2.46 -2.01 -9.38
CA ILE A 98 -1.80 -0.73 -9.17
C ILE A 98 -2.06 0.10 -10.44
N LYS A 99 -2.57 1.31 -10.27
CA LYS A 99 -2.97 2.19 -11.39
C LYS A 99 -2.46 3.59 -11.13
N GLN A 100 -1.72 4.15 -12.08
CA GLN A 100 -1.37 5.56 -12.04
C GLN A 100 -2.64 6.39 -12.18
N VAL A 101 -2.72 7.46 -11.41
CA VAL A 101 -3.84 8.41 -11.44
C VAL A 101 -3.29 9.84 -11.53
N GLN A 102 -4.20 10.80 -11.70
CA GLN A 102 -3.80 12.21 -11.60
C GLN A 102 -3.32 12.51 -10.17
N PRO A 103 -2.34 13.39 -9.98
CA PRO A 103 -1.86 13.76 -8.64
C PRO A 103 -2.96 14.26 -7.69
N THR A 104 -4.04 14.82 -8.22
CA THR A 104 -5.19 15.34 -7.47
C THR A 104 -6.29 14.32 -7.18
N ALA A 105 -6.12 13.07 -7.62
CA ALA A 105 -7.07 11.98 -7.37
C ALA A 105 -7.00 11.46 -5.92
#